data_AF-H3H6X4-F1
#
_entry.id   AF-H3H6X4-F1
#
_cell.length_a   1.000
_cell.length_b   1.000
_cell.length_c   1.000
_cell.angle_alpha   90.00
_cell.angle_beta   90.00
_cell.angle_gamma   90.00
#
_symmetry.space_group_name_H-M   'P 1'
#
loop_
_entity.id
_entity.type
_entity.pdbx_description
1 polymer ?
#
loop_
_entity_poly.entity_id
_entity_poly.type
_entity_poly.pdbx_seq_one_letter_code
_entity_poly.pdbx_strand_id
1 'polypeptide(L)'
;MITVVANDDPNFAPTPYTRMNRPHGDDDGEFKDSGPPSDVLTVDLTQDSSSGVPGGSLPKRKRSSGGKSRGSSRKVPDAIQDFPSEWDRTSDEQCLQDASNISSEQDAHKMLADFPVVWDQLRLDVQMLMRSGVGYSGAVELLDQDQVLHTKFPLDPLLEMLVRMMFWNKLDETPWTKHVPRHYFRAARAKLDDYLEDDVRPPVWDALMGLDQEEEDLIPEVFEPEVDDKTKDGDFVPGEEFELPEDEVIPVDESPPKRT
;
A
#
# COMPACT_ATOMS: atom_id res chain seq x y z
N MET A 1 -23.27 -3.11 -43.17
CA MET A 1 -23.32 -1.78 -42.52
C MET A 1 -24.68 -1.67 -41.86
N ILE A 2 -24.75 -1.42 -40.55
CA ILE A 2 -26.01 -1.23 -39.83
C ILE A 2 -26.09 0.26 -39.47
N THR A 3 -27.05 0.97 -40.02
CA THR A 3 -27.33 2.37 -39.69
C THR A 3 -28.42 2.41 -38.64
N VAL A 4 -28.08 2.85 -37.42
CA VAL A 4 -29.05 3.12 -36.36
C VAL A 4 -29.44 4.59 -36.46
N VAL A 5 -30.70 4.86 -36.79
CA VAL A 5 -31.28 6.21 -36.76
C VAL A 5 -32.10 6.31 -35.47
N ALA A 6 -31.64 7.13 -34.54
CA ALA A 6 -32.42 7.51 -33.37
C ALA A 6 -33.43 8.59 -33.79
N ASN A 7 -34.72 8.26 -33.76
CA ASN A 7 -35.78 9.25 -33.84
C ASN A 7 -35.92 9.90 -32.47
N ASP A 8 -35.26 11.03 -32.26
CA ASP A 8 -35.52 11.93 -31.14
C ASP A 8 -36.75 12.78 -31.51
N ASP A 9 -37.83 12.68 -30.74
CA ASP A 9 -39.06 13.47 -30.94
C ASP A 9 -38.90 14.81 -30.21
N PRO A 10 -38.75 15.95 -30.93
CA PRO A 10 -38.43 17.25 -30.34
C PRO A 10 -39.59 17.88 -29.55
N ASN A 11 -40.74 17.20 -29.43
CA ASN A 11 -41.91 17.71 -28.72
C ASN A 11 -42.15 17.06 -27.35
N PHE A 12 -41.19 16.27 -26.85
CA PHE A 12 -41.32 15.63 -25.54
C PHE A 12 -40.98 16.61 -24.41
N ALA A 13 -41.99 17.30 -23.88
CA ALA A 13 -41.85 18.07 -22.66
C ALA A 13 -41.95 17.14 -21.43
N PRO A 14 -40.93 17.09 -20.54
CA PRO A 14 -41.00 16.27 -19.33
C PRO A 14 -42.06 16.83 -18.38
N THR A 15 -42.98 15.98 -17.94
CA THR A 15 -44.00 16.35 -16.95
C THR A 15 -43.36 16.51 -15.56
N PRO A 16 -43.77 17.53 -14.77
CA PRO A 16 -43.25 17.69 -13.42
C PRO A 16 -43.69 16.52 -12.53
N TYR A 17 -42.74 15.98 -11.78
CA TYR A 17 -42.97 14.94 -10.78
C TYR A 17 -44.00 15.44 -9.75
N THR A 18 -45.16 14.81 -9.72
CA THR A 18 -46.18 15.06 -8.69
C THR A 18 -45.90 14.13 -7.51
N ARG A 19 -45.56 14.68 -6.35
CA ARG A 19 -45.39 13.93 -5.10
C ARG A 19 -46.74 13.30 -4.72
N MET A 20 -46.86 11.98 -4.90
CA MET A 20 -48.02 11.22 -4.43
C MET A 20 -48.10 11.33 -2.91
N ASN A 21 -49.16 11.98 -2.41
CA ASN A 21 -49.52 11.90 -0.99
C ASN A 21 -49.99 10.48 -0.68
N ARG A 22 -49.33 9.88 0.30
CA ARG A 22 -49.67 8.57 0.88
C ARG A 22 -51.10 8.65 1.45
N PRO A 23 -51.97 7.65 1.21
CA PRO A 23 -53.29 7.64 1.83
C PRO A 23 -53.13 7.56 3.35
N HIS A 24 -53.62 8.60 4.00
CA HIS A 24 -53.70 8.78 5.44
C HIS A 24 -54.88 7.94 5.93
N GLY A 25 -54.58 6.88 6.68
CA GLY A 25 -55.60 6.09 7.36
C GLY A 25 -56.17 6.89 8.52
N ASP A 26 -57.49 6.84 8.64
CA ASP A 26 -58.31 7.47 9.66
C ASP A 26 -57.85 7.10 11.08
N ASP A 27 -57.58 8.12 11.91
CA ASP A 27 -57.66 8.04 13.36
C ASP A 27 -58.25 9.37 13.86
N ASP A 28 -59.39 9.24 14.52
CA ASP A 28 -60.27 10.27 15.02
C ASP A 28 -59.79 10.82 16.36
N GLY A 29 -59.32 12.06 16.35
CA GLY A 29 -58.99 12.81 17.57
C GLY A 29 -59.35 14.28 17.43
N GLU A 30 -60.52 14.67 17.92
CA GLU A 30 -60.89 16.07 18.08
C GLU A 30 -59.99 16.75 19.13
N PHE A 31 -59.19 17.74 18.72
CA PHE A 31 -58.76 18.82 19.60
C PHE A 31 -58.76 20.14 18.84
N LYS A 32 -59.64 21.05 19.25
CA LYS A 32 -59.75 22.41 18.72
C LYS A 32 -58.63 23.25 19.31
N ASP A 33 -57.77 23.80 18.46
CA ASP A 33 -56.86 24.88 18.86
C ASP A 33 -57.09 26.13 17.99
N SER A 34 -57.20 27.26 18.68
CA SER A 34 -57.51 28.58 18.14
C SER A 34 -56.35 29.52 18.45
N GLY A 35 -55.59 29.91 17.43
CA GLY A 35 -54.81 31.16 17.40
C GLY A 35 -53.38 31.14 17.97
N PRO A 36 -52.47 32.01 17.46
CA PRO A 36 -51.01 31.87 17.58
C PRO A 36 -50.42 32.68 18.77
N PRO A 37 -49.12 32.54 19.11
CA PRO A 37 -48.11 33.46 18.56
C PRO A 37 -46.66 32.91 18.42
N SER A 38 -45.86 33.70 17.69
CA SER A 38 -44.40 33.93 17.69
C SER A 38 -43.47 33.05 18.56
N ASP A 39 -42.34 32.62 17.99
CA ASP A 39 -41.03 33.23 18.29
C ASP A 39 -39.91 32.72 17.37
N VAL A 40 -39.16 33.69 16.87
CA VAL A 40 -37.99 33.58 15.99
C VAL A 40 -36.76 33.67 16.89
N LEU A 41 -35.86 32.68 16.83
CA LEU A 41 -34.54 32.79 17.45
C LEU A 41 -33.46 32.53 16.39
N THR A 42 -33.04 33.62 15.74
CA THR A 42 -31.79 33.72 15.00
C THR A 42 -30.66 33.98 16.00
N VAL A 43 -29.75 33.04 16.17
CA VAL A 43 -28.53 33.23 16.96
C VAL A 43 -27.43 33.85 16.08
N ASP A 44 -27.11 35.09 16.43
CA ASP A 44 -26.03 35.94 15.92
C ASP A 44 -24.71 35.58 16.62
N LEU A 45 -23.62 35.48 15.85
CA LEU A 45 -22.26 35.22 16.37
C LEU A 45 -21.29 36.21 15.74
N THR A 46 -21.26 37.43 16.26
CA THR A 46 -20.19 38.40 16.02
C THR A 46 -19.30 38.53 17.26
N GLN A 47 -17.99 38.29 17.07
CA GLN A 47 -16.77 38.91 17.65
C GLN A 47 -16.71 39.21 19.18
N ASP A 48 -15.61 39.06 19.92
CA ASP A 48 -14.22 39.48 19.71
C ASP A 48 -13.26 38.85 20.76
N SER A 49 -11.97 39.12 20.59
CA SER A 49 -10.71 38.48 20.96
C SER A 49 -10.15 38.62 22.40
N SER A 50 -9.15 37.76 22.67
CA SER A 50 -7.97 37.93 23.57
C SER A 50 -8.20 37.80 25.09
N SER A 51 -7.31 37.32 25.95
CA SER A 51 -5.89 36.92 25.93
C SER A 51 -5.59 36.10 27.21
N GLY A 52 -4.50 35.32 27.25
CA GLY A 52 -3.86 34.90 28.52
C GLY A 52 -3.44 33.43 28.66
N VAL A 53 -2.17 33.13 28.37
CA VAL A 53 -1.39 31.97 28.84
C VAL A 53 -0.37 32.46 29.90
N PRO A 54 0.50 31.66 30.57
CA PRO A 54 0.72 30.19 30.55
C PRO A 54 0.95 29.52 31.94
N GLY A 55 1.12 28.19 31.93
CA GLY A 55 1.81 27.39 32.96
C GLY A 55 1.03 26.10 33.26
N GLY A 56 1.53 24.87 33.16
CA GLY A 56 2.88 24.33 33.06
C GLY A 56 2.93 23.13 34.02
N SER A 57 2.82 21.89 33.51
CA SER A 57 3.14 20.65 34.25
C SER A 57 3.17 19.42 33.32
N LEU A 58 4.37 18.89 33.09
CA LEU A 58 4.64 17.56 32.52
C LEU A 58 4.18 16.44 33.47
N PRO A 59 3.81 15.25 32.94
CA PRO A 59 4.00 14.00 33.68
C PRO A 59 5.11 13.11 33.10
N LYS A 60 5.80 12.48 34.05
CA LYS A 60 7.01 11.65 33.94
C LYS A 60 6.86 10.42 33.04
N ARG A 61 7.95 10.16 32.31
CA ARG A 61 8.33 8.90 31.64
C ARG A 61 8.25 7.71 32.61
N LYS A 62 7.51 6.66 32.25
CA LYS A 62 7.72 5.30 32.77
C LYS A 62 8.34 4.44 31.68
N ARG A 63 9.58 4.01 31.91
CA ARG A 63 10.25 2.99 31.10
C ARG A 63 9.81 1.63 31.64
N SER A 64 8.99 0.90 30.88
CA SER A 64 8.80 -0.53 31.09
C SER A 64 9.79 -1.29 30.21
N SER A 65 10.82 -1.86 30.84
CA SER A 65 11.64 -2.91 30.26
C SER A 65 10.81 -4.19 30.19
N GLY A 66 10.23 -4.47 29.03
CA GLY A 66 9.63 -5.75 28.70
C GLY A 66 10.39 -6.34 27.52
N GLY A 67 11.01 -7.50 27.72
CA GLY A 67 11.73 -8.23 26.68
C GLY A 67 10.80 -8.48 25.49
N LYS A 68 11.24 -8.10 24.29
CA LYS A 68 10.53 -8.39 23.05
C LYS A 68 10.82 -9.85 22.70
N SER A 69 9.94 -10.76 23.12
CA SER A 69 9.76 -12.00 22.38
C SER A 69 9.33 -11.62 20.96
N ARG A 70 10.11 -12.01 19.96
CA ARG A 70 9.87 -11.79 18.52
C ARG A 70 8.65 -12.58 18.01
N GLY A 71 7.48 -12.29 18.56
CA GLY A 71 6.18 -12.61 17.96
C GLY A 71 5.61 -11.32 17.39
N SER A 72 5.77 -11.09 16.09
CA SER A 72 5.15 -9.96 15.39
C SER A 72 3.64 -10.21 15.31
N SER A 73 2.93 -9.93 16.40
CA SER A 73 1.48 -9.84 16.36
C SER A 73 1.15 -8.48 15.75
N ARG A 74 0.94 -8.45 14.43
CA ARG A 74 0.53 -7.23 13.73
C ARG A 74 -0.77 -6.72 14.35
N LYS A 75 -0.69 -5.55 15.01
CA LYS A 75 -1.82 -4.95 15.72
C LYS A 75 -2.84 -4.44 14.71
N VAL A 76 -4.11 -4.76 14.92
CA VAL A 76 -5.23 -4.21 14.13
C VAL A 76 -5.34 -2.71 14.43
N PRO A 77 -5.53 -1.85 13.42
CA PRO A 77 -5.75 -0.42 13.64
C PRO A 77 -7.04 -0.14 14.43
N ASP A 78 -7.05 0.98 15.17
CA ASP A 78 -8.19 1.36 16.01
C ASP A 78 -9.35 1.99 15.19
N ALA A 79 -9.07 2.45 13.96
CA ALA A 79 -10.04 3.02 13.02
C ALA A 79 -9.64 2.70 11.57
N ILE A 80 -10.62 2.55 10.69
CA ILE A 80 -10.46 2.31 9.24
C ILE A 80 -10.18 3.63 8.52
N GLN A 81 -9.22 3.63 7.61
CA GLN A 81 -8.91 4.76 6.76
C GLN A 81 -9.74 4.70 5.47
N ASP A 82 -10.70 5.62 5.29
CA ASP A 82 -11.56 5.62 4.10
C ASP A 82 -10.89 6.21 2.85
N PHE A 83 -9.99 7.18 3.03
CA PHE A 83 -9.31 7.90 1.95
C PHE A 83 -7.87 8.23 2.35
N PRO A 84 -6.96 8.38 1.37
CA PRO A 84 -5.64 8.96 1.61
C PRO A 84 -5.76 10.39 2.13
N SER A 85 -4.82 10.80 2.97
CA SER A 85 -4.72 12.14 3.55
C SER A 85 -4.48 13.21 2.48
N GLU A 86 -3.62 12.91 1.50
CA GLU A 86 -3.29 13.79 0.37
C GLU A 86 -4.04 13.39 -0.93
N TRP A 87 -5.31 12.99 -0.81
CA TRP A 87 -6.07 12.47 -1.95
C TRP A 87 -6.34 13.53 -3.03
N ASP A 88 -5.99 13.20 -4.28
CA ASP A 88 -6.29 14.02 -5.45
C ASP A 88 -7.74 13.82 -5.90
N ARG A 89 -8.51 14.90 -5.86
CA ARG A 89 -9.94 14.90 -6.21
C ARG A 89 -10.19 15.05 -7.72
N THR A 90 -9.15 15.29 -8.50
CA THR A 90 -9.25 15.56 -9.94
C THR A 90 -9.13 14.32 -10.81
N SER A 91 -8.65 13.20 -10.24
CA SER A 91 -8.51 11.95 -10.98
C SER A 91 -9.87 11.32 -11.31
N ASP A 92 -10.08 11.08 -12.61
CA ASP A 92 -11.25 10.42 -13.18
C ASP A 92 -10.88 9.22 -14.10
N GLU A 93 -9.60 8.88 -14.18
CA GLU A 93 -9.09 7.80 -15.04
C GLU A 93 -9.60 6.44 -14.58
N GLN A 94 -10.03 5.61 -15.53
CA GLN A 94 -10.57 4.31 -15.23
C GLN A 94 -9.46 3.28 -14.94
N CYS A 95 -9.77 2.31 -14.08
CA CYS A 95 -8.96 1.12 -13.90
C CYS A 95 -8.84 0.32 -15.21
N LEU A 96 -7.96 -0.68 -15.23
CA LEU A 96 -7.75 -1.50 -16.41
C LEU A 96 -9.04 -2.25 -16.80
N GLN A 97 -9.60 -1.91 -17.96
CA GLN A 97 -10.84 -2.51 -18.48
C GLN A 97 -10.59 -3.85 -19.18
N ASP A 98 -9.45 -3.97 -19.88
CA ASP A 98 -9.09 -5.17 -20.62
C ASP A 98 -7.96 -5.92 -19.92
N ALA A 99 -8.32 -6.98 -19.22
CA ALA A 99 -7.41 -7.89 -18.55
C ALA A 99 -6.88 -9.02 -19.45
N SER A 100 -7.22 -9.04 -20.75
CA SER A 100 -6.80 -10.13 -21.66
C SER A 100 -5.28 -10.20 -21.87
N ASN A 101 -4.58 -9.08 -21.70
CA ASN A 101 -3.13 -8.99 -21.80
C ASN A 101 -2.41 -9.31 -20.48
N ILE A 102 -3.14 -9.70 -19.43
CA ILE A 102 -2.53 -10.09 -18.16
C ILE A 102 -1.99 -11.51 -18.29
N SER A 103 -0.68 -11.62 -18.11
CA SER A 103 0.05 -12.88 -18.19
C SER A 103 -0.36 -13.85 -17.08
N SER A 104 -0.06 -15.12 -17.32
CA SER A 104 -0.23 -16.16 -16.32
C SER A 104 0.70 -15.91 -15.13
N GLU A 105 0.31 -16.41 -13.96
CA GLU A 105 1.15 -16.36 -12.77
C GLU A 105 2.48 -17.10 -13.00
N GLN A 106 2.47 -18.22 -13.72
CA GLN A 106 3.66 -18.99 -14.04
C GLN A 106 4.66 -18.19 -14.88
N ASP A 107 4.20 -17.30 -15.75
CA ASP A 107 5.08 -16.42 -16.52
C ASP A 107 5.67 -15.32 -15.65
N ALA A 108 4.89 -14.76 -14.72
CA ALA A 108 5.38 -13.79 -13.75
C ALA A 108 6.38 -14.40 -12.77
N HIS A 109 6.20 -15.66 -12.36
CA HIS A 109 7.15 -16.39 -11.50
C HIS A 109 8.55 -16.49 -12.11
N LYS A 110 8.65 -16.66 -13.43
CA LYS A 110 9.95 -16.73 -14.12
C LYS A 110 10.77 -15.44 -13.95
N MET A 111 10.10 -14.30 -13.73
CA MET A 111 10.75 -13.02 -13.50
C MET A 111 11.35 -12.88 -12.09
N LEU A 112 11.06 -13.82 -11.18
CA LEU A 112 11.64 -13.88 -9.83
C LEU A 112 12.87 -14.79 -9.73
N ALA A 113 13.31 -15.42 -10.82
CA ALA A 113 14.37 -16.43 -10.76
C ALA A 113 15.69 -15.93 -10.14
N ASP A 114 15.96 -14.63 -10.23
CA ASP A 114 17.17 -13.98 -9.73
C ASP A 114 17.01 -13.35 -8.33
N PHE A 115 15.82 -13.44 -7.73
CA PHE A 115 15.50 -12.81 -6.44
C PHE A 115 15.08 -13.87 -5.40
N PRO A 116 15.52 -13.79 -4.15
CA PRO A 116 15.13 -14.74 -3.10
C PRO A 116 13.75 -14.40 -2.52
N VAL A 117 12.79 -14.11 -3.39
CA VAL A 117 11.45 -13.65 -3.04
C VAL A 117 10.41 -14.69 -3.43
N VAL A 118 9.50 -15.00 -2.49
CA VAL A 118 8.40 -15.95 -2.72
C VAL A 118 7.20 -15.21 -3.29
N TRP A 119 6.67 -15.66 -4.43
CA TRP A 119 5.54 -15.03 -5.11
C TRP A 119 4.35 -14.74 -4.19
N ASP A 120 3.91 -15.71 -3.40
CA ASP A 120 2.74 -15.58 -2.50
C ASP A 120 2.95 -14.57 -1.36
N GLN A 121 4.20 -14.18 -1.10
CA GLN A 121 4.55 -13.17 -0.10
C GLN A 121 4.62 -11.76 -0.71
N LEU A 122 4.59 -11.65 -2.05
CA LEU A 122 4.56 -10.36 -2.71
C LEU A 122 3.26 -9.63 -2.44
N ARG A 123 3.37 -8.32 -2.29
CA ARG A 123 2.22 -7.42 -2.25
C ARG A 123 1.42 -7.54 -3.55
N LEU A 124 0.09 -7.48 -3.45
CA LEU A 124 -0.79 -7.80 -4.57
C LEU A 124 -0.60 -6.87 -5.77
N ASP A 125 -0.25 -5.61 -5.54
CA ASP A 125 0.06 -4.64 -6.60
C ASP A 125 1.36 -4.95 -7.34
N VAL A 126 2.39 -5.45 -6.64
CA VAL A 126 3.61 -6.00 -7.26
C VAL A 126 3.24 -7.17 -8.17
N GLN A 127 2.46 -8.13 -7.66
CA GLN A 127 2.00 -9.27 -8.45
C GLN A 127 1.24 -8.83 -9.71
N MET A 128 0.35 -7.85 -9.61
CA MET A 128 -0.41 -7.37 -10.77
C MET A 128 0.48 -6.66 -11.81
N LEU A 129 1.45 -5.85 -11.38
CA LEU A 129 2.42 -5.25 -12.31
C LEU A 129 3.27 -6.31 -12.98
N MET A 130 3.71 -7.32 -12.24
CA MET A 130 4.50 -8.41 -12.82
C MET A 130 3.71 -9.21 -13.84
N ARG A 131 2.43 -9.48 -13.56
CA ARG A 131 1.54 -10.12 -14.54
C ARG A 131 1.26 -9.24 -15.75
N SER A 132 1.48 -7.93 -15.69
CA SER A 132 1.43 -7.04 -16.86
C SER A 132 2.70 -7.09 -17.72
N GLY A 133 3.72 -7.83 -17.30
CA GLY A 133 5.00 -8.01 -18.01
C GLY A 133 6.16 -7.19 -17.45
N VAL A 134 5.96 -6.49 -16.32
CA VAL A 134 7.01 -5.71 -15.65
C VAL A 134 7.87 -6.64 -14.80
N GLY A 135 9.20 -6.54 -14.87
CA GLY A 135 10.08 -7.31 -13.97
C GLY A 135 9.90 -6.91 -12.51
N TYR A 136 10.36 -7.74 -11.56
CA TYR A 136 10.21 -7.47 -10.12
C TYR A 136 10.81 -6.12 -9.69
N SER A 137 12.06 -5.82 -10.08
CA SER A 137 12.71 -4.55 -9.77
C SER A 137 11.93 -3.35 -10.31
N GLY A 138 11.53 -3.40 -11.58
CA GLY A 138 10.72 -2.34 -12.19
C GLY A 138 9.35 -2.18 -11.53
N ALA A 139 8.73 -3.26 -11.07
CA ALA A 139 7.46 -3.20 -10.35
C ALA A 139 7.61 -2.49 -9.00
N VAL A 140 8.67 -2.80 -8.24
CA VAL A 140 8.99 -2.13 -6.97
C VAL A 140 9.27 -0.65 -7.19
N GLU A 141 10.12 -0.31 -8.16
CA GLU A 141 10.45 1.08 -8.50
C GLU A 141 9.21 1.90 -8.91
N LEU A 142 8.33 1.32 -9.73
CA LEU A 142 7.09 1.98 -10.14
C LEU A 142 6.14 2.21 -8.94
N LEU A 143 6.10 1.28 -7.99
CA LEU A 143 5.21 1.38 -6.82
C LEU A 143 5.70 2.33 -5.74
N ASP A 144 7.01 2.56 -5.68
CA ASP A 144 7.63 3.54 -4.77
C ASP A 144 7.46 4.98 -5.29
N GLN A 145 7.24 5.15 -6.59
CA GLN A 145 7.02 6.44 -7.21
C GLN A 145 5.60 6.97 -7.00
N ASP A 146 5.50 8.29 -6.88
CA ASP A 146 4.24 9.01 -6.86
C ASP A 146 3.65 9.14 -8.27
N GLN A 147 2.88 8.14 -8.69
CA GLN A 147 2.32 8.09 -10.05
C GLN A 147 0.97 7.37 -10.13
N VAL A 148 0.30 7.55 -11.27
CA VAL A 148 -0.98 6.93 -11.58
C VAL A 148 -0.78 5.45 -11.95
N LEU A 149 -1.12 4.53 -11.05
CA LEU A 149 -1.03 3.08 -11.30
C LEU A 149 -2.37 2.34 -11.27
N HIS A 150 -3.45 2.96 -10.79
CA HIS A 150 -4.75 2.27 -10.74
C HIS A 150 -5.27 1.89 -12.13
N THR A 151 -4.84 2.60 -13.17
CA THR A 151 -5.12 2.30 -14.59
C THR A 151 -4.47 1.00 -15.07
N LYS A 152 -3.50 0.46 -14.33
CA LYS A 152 -2.81 -0.82 -14.63
C LYS A 152 -3.45 -2.02 -13.95
N PHE A 153 -4.36 -1.80 -13.00
CA PHE A 153 -4.98 -2.86 -12.23
C PHE A 153 -6.39 -3.14 -12.74
N PRO A 154 -6.79 -4.41 -12.94
CA PRO A 154 -8.18 -4.75 -13.16
C PRO A 154 -9.02 -4.35 -11.95
N LEU A 155 -10.34 -4.22 -12.17
CA LEU A 155 -11.27 -3.77 -11.13
C LEU A 155 -11.20 -4.63 -9.85
N ASP A 156 -11.33 -5.95 -9.98
CA ASP A 156 -11.42 -6.82 -8.79
C ASP A 156 -10.14 -6.80 -7.94
N PRO A 157 -8.92 -6.96 -8.52
CA PRO A 157 -7.67 -6.76 -7.80
C PRO A 157 -7.53 -5.35 -7.21
N LEU A 158 -7.93 -4.30 -7.93
CA LEU A 158 -7.87 -2.93 -7.42
C LEU A 158 -8.72 -2.77 -6.15
N LEU A 159 -9.97 -3.24 -6.18
CA LEU A 159 -10.84 -3.18 -5.01
C LEU A 159 -10.30 -4.01 -3.86
N GLU A 160 -9.73 -5.19 -4.14
CA GLU A 160 -9.08 -6.03 -3.13
C GLU A 160 -7.88 -5.33 -2.47
N MET A 161 -7.03 -4.65 -3.24
CA MET A 161 -5.93 -3.84 -2.71
C MET A 161 -6.45 -2.73 -1.81
N LEU A 162 -7.45 -1.97 -2.27
CA LEU A 162 -8.03 -0.86 -1.52
C LEU A 162 -8.67 -1.33 -0.21
N VAL A 163 -9.45 -2.42 -0.22
CA VAL A 163 -10.04 -3.01 1.00
C VAL A 163 -8.97 -3.32 2.04
N ARG A 164 -7.89 -3.98 1.63
CA ARG A 164 -6.77 -4.31 2.53
C ARG A 164 -6.11 -3.04 3.07
N MET A 165 -5.79 -2.08 2.20
CA MET A 165 -5.14 -0.84 2.64
C MET A 165 -6.02 0.00 3.57
N MET A 166 -7.32 0.10 3.29
CA MET A 166 -8.28 0.83 4.14
C MET A 166 -8.34 0.22 5.53
N PHE A 167 -8.43 -1.11 5.61
CA PHE A 167 -8.49 -1.82 6.89
C PHE A 167 -7.18 -1.73 7.69
N TRP A 168 -6.02 -1.77 7.01
CA TRP A 168 -4.70 -1.76 7.63
C TRP A 168 -4.08 -0.35 7.77
N ASN A 169 -4.80 0.71 7.38
CA ASN A 169 -4.34 2.10 7.35
C ASN A 169 -3.04 2.30 6.54
N LYS A 170 -3.03 1.73 5.34
CA LYS A 170 -1.88 1.73 4.42
C LYS A 170 -2.09 2.55 3.15
N LEU A 171 -3.18 3.34 3.08
CA LEU A 171 -3.41 4.21 1.93
C LEU A 171 -2.31 5.27 1.83
N ASP A 172 -1.99 5.95 2.92
CA ASP A 172 -0.93 6.97 2.93
C ASP A 172 0.48 6.40 2.71
N GLU A 173 0.69 5.11 3.01
CA GLU A 173 1.96 4.42 2.78
C GLU A 173 2.11 3.90 1.34
N THR A 174 1.07 4.03 0.51
CA THR A 174 1.07 3.53 -0.86
C THR A 174 0.89 4.71 -1.83
N PRO A 175 1.97 5.24 -2.44
CA PRO A 175 1.98 6.51 -3.17
C PRO A 175 0.89 6.62 -4.25
N TRP A 176 0.68 5.56 -5.03
CA TRP A 176 -0.27 5.58 -6.14
C TRP A 176 -1.73 5.74 -5.72
N THR A 177 -2.07 5.48 -4.45
CA THR A 177 -3.47 5.49 -3.98
C THR A 177 -4.08 6.88 -3.99
N LYS A 178 -3.27 7.93 -3.86
CA LYS A 178 -3.76 9.31 -3.89
C LYS A 178 -4.35 9.71 -5.23
N HIS A 179 -3.97 9.00 -6.30
CA HIS A 179 -4.47 9.21 -7.66
C HIS A 179 -5.71 8.39 -7.99
N VAL A 180 -6.22 7.56 -7.06
CA VAL A 180 -7.37 6.69 -7.32
C VAL A 180 -8.67 7.51 -7.31
N PRO A 181 -9.54 7.38 -8.33
CA PRO A 181 -10.84 8.04 -8.33
C PRO A 181 -11.73 7.64 -7.14
N ARG A 182 -12.53 8.60 -6.66
CA ARG A 182 -13.38 8.48 -5.47
C ARG A 182 -14.28 7.23 -5.46
N HIS A 183 -14.82 6.87 -6.62
CA HIS A 183 -15.82 5.82 -6.73
C HIS A 183 -15.24 4.44 -6.41
N TYR A 184 -13.94 4.22 -6.63
CA TYR A 184 -13.28 2.97 -6.23
C TYR A 184 -13.14 2.85 -4.72
N PHE A 185 -12.82 3.93 -4.00
CA PHE A 185 -12.84 3.92 -2.53
C PHE A 185 -14.24 3.63 -1.98
N ARG A 186 -15.29 4.15 -2.61
CA ARG A 186 -16.68 3.88 -2.20
C ARG A 186 -17.07 2.42 -2.43
N ALA A 187 -16.68 1.85 -3.57
CA ALA A 187 -16.90 0.44 -3.85
C ALA A 187 -16.09 -0.47 -2.90
N ALA A 188 -14.83 -0.13 -2.64
CA ALA A 188 -13.99 -0.84 -1.68
C ALA A 188 -14.56 -0.74 -0.26
N ARG A 189 -15.10 0.42 0.14
CA ARG A 189 -15.74 0.58 1.44
C ARG A 189 -16.94 -0.35 1.60
N ALA A 190 -17.82 -0.42 0.60
CA ALA A 190 -18.96 -1.31 0.62
C ALA A 190 -18.52 -2.78 0.76
N LYS A 191 -17.52 -3.20 -0.02
CA LYS A 191 -16.94 -4.56 0.08
C LYS A 191 -16.28 -4.81 1.45
N LEU A 192 -15.66 -3.80 2.04
CA LEU A 192 -15.07 -3.92 3.38
C LEU A 192 -16.15 -4.03 4.45
N ASP A 193 -17.26 -3.31 4.32
CA ASP A 193 -18.40 -3.43 5.23
C ASP A 193 -18.97 -4.87 5.19
N ASP A 194 -19.11 -5.47 3.99
CA ASP A 194 -19.50 -6.89 3.84
C ASP A 194 -18.53 -7.84 4.59
N TYR A 195 -17.21 -7.60 4.49
CA TYR A 195 -16.21 -8.40 5.22
C TYR A 195 -16.38 -8.29 6.73
N LEU A 196 -16.68 -7.09 7.24
CA LEU A 196 -16.89 -6.87 8.66
C LEU A 196 -18.21 -7.47 9.17
N GLU A 197 -19.25 -7.48 8.33
CA GLU A 197 -20.50 -8.18 8.63
C GLU A 197 -20.31 -9.70 8.72
N ASP A 198 -19.44 -10.26 7.87
CA ASP A 198 -19.09 -11.69 7.86
C ASP A 198 -18.00 -12.05 8.91
N ASP A 199 -17.56 -11.12 9.76
CA ASP A 199 -16.42 -11.28 10.69
C ASP A 199 -15.11 -11.73 9.99
N VAL A 200 -14.97 -11.44 8.69
CA VAL A 200 -13.80 -11.77 7.87
C VAL A 200 -12.80 -10.63 7.90
N ARG A 201 -11.57 -10.92 8.29
CA ARG A 201 -10.47 -9.93 8.22
C ARG A 201 -9.78 -9.98 6.85
N PRO A 202 -9.60 -8.84 6.15
CA PRO A 202 -8.78 -8.78 4.95
C PRO A 202 -7.33 -9.23 5.23
N PRO A 203 -6.66 -9.87 4.25
CA PRO A 203 -5.23 -10.16 4.35
C PRO A 203 -4.41 -8.90 4.65
N VAL A 204 -3.28 -9.07 5.33
CA VAL A 204 -2.39 -7.95 5.69
C VAL A 204 -1.87 -7.26 4.44
N TRP A 205 -1.86 -5.92 4.47
CA TRP A 205 -1.13 -5.11 3.49
C TRP A 205 0.28 -4.83 4.02
N ASP A 206 1.26 -5.59 3.53
CA ASP A 206 2.64 -5.51 3.97
C ASP A 206 3.40 -4.34 3.33
N ALA A 207 4.51 -3.96 3.97
CA ALA A 207 5.42 -2.97 3.43
C ALA A 207 5.98 -3.43 2.08
N LEU A 208 6.25 -2.50 1.18
CA LEU A 208 6.91 -2.80 -0.07
C LEU A 208 8.35 -3.26 0.25
N MET A 209 8.73 -4.47 -0.18
CA MET A 209 10.09 -4.96 0.03
C MET A 209 11.05 -4.20 -0.89
N GLY A 210 12.01 -3.50 -0.29
CA GLY A 210 13.10 -2.84 -1.02
C GLY A 210 14.06 -3.86 -1.63
N LEU A 211 14.77 -3.45 -2.69
CA LEU A 211 15.74 -4.32 -3.38
C LEU A 211 17.04 -4.55 -2.58
N ASP A 212 17.24 -3.80 -1.50
CA ASP A 212 18.47 -3.72 -0.69
C ASP A 212 18.32 -4.29 0.74
N GLN A 213 17.12 -4.72 1.14
CA GLN A 213 16.81 -5.14 2.52
C GLN A 213 17.57 -6.41 2.98
N GLU A 214 18.27 -7.10 2.08
CA GLU A 214 18.78 -8.46 2.32
C GLU A 214 20.26 -8.52 2.76
N GLU A 215 21.04 -7.45 2.58
CA GLU A 215 22.47 -7.49 2.93
C GLU A 215 22.75 -7.18 4.42
N GLU A 216 21.94 -6.33 5.08
CA GLU A 216 22.23 -5.91 6.47
C GLU A 216 21.85 -6.95 7.54
N ASP A 217 20.80 -7.76 7.34
CA ASP A 217 20.34 -8.74 8.34
C ASP A 217 21.14 -10.07 8.30
N LEU A 218 22.04 -10.23 7.32
CA LEU A 218 22.86 -11.44 7.11
C LEU A 218 24.34 -11.26 7.43
N ILE A 219 24.74 -10.17 8.10
CA ILE A 219 26.06 -10.09 8.73
C ILE A 219 25.89 -10.55 10.18
N PRO A 220 26.21 -11.82 10.53
CA PRO A 220 26.55 -12.12 11.92
C PRO A 220 27.63 -11.13 12.31
N GLU A 221 27.32 -10.29 13.30
CA GLU A 221 28.27 -9.46 14.04
C GLU A 221 29.54 -10.29 14.22
N VAL A 222 30.53 -10.02 13.36
CA VAL A 222 31.79 -10.76 13.32
C VAL A 222 32.36 -10.56 14.71
N PHE A 223 32.40 -11.65 15.47
CA PHE A 223 33.08 -11.73 16.75
C PHE A 223 34.40 -10.98 16.61
N GLU A 224 34.51 -9.79 17.18
CA GLU A 224 35.79 -9.11 17.29
C GLU A 224 36.64 -10.00 18.21
N PRO A 225 37.68 -10.71 17.72
CA PRO A 225 38.57 -11.36 18.64
C PRO A 225 39.32 -10.23 19.36
N GLU A 226 38.99 -10.04 20.63
CA GLU A 226 39.72 -9.17 21.55
C GLU A 226 41.19 -9.63 21.56
N VAL A 227 42.03 -8.93 20.78
CA VAL A 227 43.48 -9.16 20.76
C VAL A 227 44.05 -8.57 22.05
N ASP A 228 44.13 -9.40 23.10
CA ASP A 228 44.88 -9.09 24.32
C ASP A 228 46.38 -9.06 23.97
N ASP A 229 46.87 -7.86 23.67
CA ASP A 229 48.28 -7.57 23.48
C ASP A 229 49.03 -7.71 24.81
N LYS A 230 49.55 -8.91 25.05
CA LYS A 230 50.48 -9.14 26.15
C LYS A 230 51.64 -10.03 25.72
N THR A 231 52.60 -9.38 25.07
CA THR A 231 54.05 -9.60 25.12
C THR A 231 54.52 -10.71 26.08
N LYS A 232 55.05 -11.80 25.52
CA LYS A 232 56.11 -12.59 26.18
C LYS A 232 56.95 -13.33 25.15
N ASP A 233 57.99 -12.64 24.72
CA ASP A 233 59.32 -13.11 24.34
C ASP A 233 59.60 -14.57 24.76
N GLY A 234 59.60 -15.44 23.76
CA GLY A 234 60.01 -16.83 23.84
C GLY A 234 60.94 -17.14 22.67
N ASP A 235 62.24 -17.02 22.95
CA ASP A 235 63.42 -17.49 22.22
C ASP A 235 63.13 -18.52 21.10
N PHE A 236 63.25 -18.10 19.83
CA PHE A 236 63.29 -19.00 18.68
C PHE A 236 64.69 -18.95 18.06
N VAL A 237 65.38 -20.09 18.16
CA VAL A 237 66.75 -20.31 17.72
C VAL A 237 66.82 -20.25 16.19
N PRO A 238 67.77 -19.49 15.59
CA PRO A 238 67.92 -19.40 14.15
C PRO A 238 68.78 -20.55 13.62
N GLY A 239 68.25 -21.30 12.64
CA GLY A 239 69.07 -22.18 11.82
C GLY A 239 68.34 -23.44 11.37
N GLU A 240 67.50 -23.33 10.35
CA GLU A 240 67.37 -24.41 9.37
C GLU A 240 67.04 -23.80 8.01
N GLU A 241 68.05 -23.91 7.15
CA GLU A 241 68.08 -23.67 5.71
C GLU A 241 67.00 -24.52 5.02
N PHE A 242 66.05 -23.88 4.35
CA PHE A 242 65.35 -24.52 3.24
C PHE A 242 65.19 -23.53 2.11
N GLU A 243 66.18 -23.56 1.23
CA GLU A 243 66.12 -23.01 -0.12
C GLU A 243 64.91 -23.60 -0.85
N LEU A 244 63.96 -22.76 -1.25
CA LEU A 244 62.97 -23.13 -2.26
C LEU A 244 63.36 -22.42 -3.56
N PRO A 245 63.67 -23.18 -4.63
CA PRO A 245 64.20 -22.61 -5.85
C PRO A 245 63.17 -21.81 -6.64
N GLU A 246 63.75 -20.80 -7.26
CA GLU A 246 63.23 -19.78 -8.15
C GLU A 246 62.85 -20.38 -9.50
N ASP A 247 61.85 -19.77 -10.15
CA ASP A 247 61.55 -19.84 -11.59
C ASP A 247 61.14 -21.20 -12.19
N GLU A 248 59.85 -21.30 -12.56
CA GLU A 248 59.56 -21.71 -13.95
C GLU A 248 58.33 -20.98 -14.51
N VAL A 249 58.65 -19.95 -15.29
CA VAL A 249 57.79 -19.28 -16.26
C VAL A 249 57.80 -20.12 -17.54
N ILE A 250 56.64 -20.58 -18.04
CA ILE A 250 56.51 -21.08 -19.42
C ILE A 250 55.05 -20.93 -19.91
N PRO A 251 54.83 -20.73 -21.22
CA PRO A 251 54.27 -19.48 -21.72
C PRO A 251 52.93 -19.63 -22.45
N VAL A 252 52.33 -18.47 -22.75
CA VAL A 252 51.33 -18.26 -23.80
C VAL A 252 51.78 -18.90 -25.11
N ASP A 253 50.92 -19.71 -25.72
CA ASP A 253 50.97 -19.94 -27.16
C ASP A 253 49.58 -19.85 -27.81
N GLU A 254 49.63 -19.25 -28.99
CA GLU A 254 48.58 -18.61 -29.76
C GLU A 254 48.13 -19.54 -30.90
N SER A 255 46.86 -19.99 -30.85
CA SER A 255 45.94 -20.09 -32.01
C SER A 255 46.22 -21.13 -33.15
N PRO A 256 45.27 -21.32 -34.12
CA PRO A 256 44.71 -22.62 -34.55
C PRO A 256 45.29 -23.17 -35.88
N PRO A 257 44.81 -24.32 -36.45
CA PRO A 257 43.93 -24.22 -37.65
C PRO A 257 43.06 -25.43 -38.10
N LYS A 258 42.08 -25.09 -38.97
CA LYS A 258 41.60 -25.73 -40.25
C LYS A 258 40.88 -27.09 -40.30
N ARG A 259 39.57 -26.98 -40.63
CA ARG A 259 38.87 -27.47 -41.84
C ARG A 259 39.32 -28.81 -42.46
N THR A 260 38.40 -29.77 -42.49
CA THR A 260 38.15 -30.62 -43.67
C THR A 260 36.65 -30.82 -43.80
#